data_AF-A0A950I1I6-F1
#
_entry.id   AF-A0A950I1I6-F1
#
_cell.length_a   1.000
_cell.length_b   1.000
_cell.length_c   1.000
_cell.angle_alpha   90.00
_cell.angle_beta   90.00
_cell.angle_gamma   90.00
#
_symmetry.space_group_name_H-M   'P 1'
#
loop_
_entity.id
_entity.type
_entity.pdbx_description
1 polymer ?
#
loop_
_entity_poly.entity_id
_entity_poly.type
_entity_poly.pdbx_seq_one_letter_code
_entity_poly.pdbx_strand_id
1 'polypeptide(L)'
;MQFSRTLAARLLAVSLAAALASCGGTSQSGPEQSGASAQDKRLAPSRKDAAAQYQNAVQQLYVAYFGRPADPIGLVNFENALLAANAPTDINGLNAAYSTNAAVKTLIDSFGTSNESKTLYGSGTTTDFVIKVFQNVLGRVPQSAGLSFWTNAIDSGKTSPGDAALSIMAGALGNTTTQGLLDAQLVNNRLAAASFFTSQVSAYNATGGYAGQSAAASALPTSAHRPPALPGKPQHRLLQPACSAAGR
;
A
#
# COMPACT_ATOMS: atom_id res chain seq x y z
N MET A 1 -17.54 -35.29 -48.57
CA MET A 1 -18.65 -36.10 -48.03
C MET A 1 -19.35 -35.23 -46.99
N GLN A 2 -20.28 -34.37 -47.39
CA GLN A 2 -21.75 -34.57 -47.46
C GLN A 2 -22.46 -34.61 -46.09
N PHE A 3 -23.19 -33.50 -45.84
CA PHE A 3 -24.56 -33.35 -45.34
C PHE A 3 -25.05 -33.93 -43.98
N SER A 4 -25.42 -32.99 -43.11
CA SER A 4 -26.76 -32.72 -42.53
C SER A 4 -27.70 -33.87 -42.08
N ARG A 5 -28.31 -33.65 -40.90
CA ARG A 5 -29.76 -33.82 -40.52
C ARG A 5 -29.84 -33.77 -38.96
N THR A 6 -30.78 -33.17 -38.24
CA THR A 6 -32.13 -32.63 -38.52
C THR A 6 -32.64 -31.79 -37.34
N LEU A 7 -33.49 -30.82 -37.65
CA LEU A 7 -34.32 -29.95 -36.80
C LEU A 7 -35.52 -30.71 -36.21
N ALA A 8 -36.02 -30.37 -35.01
CA ALA A 8 -37.47 -30.27 -34.71
C ALA A 8 -37.76 -29.74 -33.29
N ALA A 9 -38.60 -28.71 -33.24
CA ALA A 9 -39.14 -28.04 -32.07
C ALA A 9 -40.38 -28.75 -31.48
N ARG A 10 -40.78 -28.40 -30.24
CA ARG A 10 -42.20 -28.26 -29.86
C ARG A 10 -42.40 -27.48 -28.55
N LEU A 11 -43.17 -26.40 -28.65
CA LEU A 11 -43.76 -25.60 -27.58
C LEU A 11 -44.79 -26.41 -26.78
N LEU A 12 -44.99 -26.04 -25.51
CA LEU A 12 -46.33 -25.98 -24.91
C LEU A 12 -46.37 -24.95 -23.76
N ALA A 13 -47.25 -23.97 -23.94
CA ALA A 13 -47.60 -22.93 -23.00
C ALA A 13 -48.61 -23.46 -21.97
N VAL A 14 -48.55 -22.94 -20.74
CA VAL A 14 -49.68 -22.96 -19.80
C VAL A 14 -49.83 -21.55 -19.24
N SER A 15 -50.97 -20.94 -19.53
CA SER A 15 -51.48 -19.75 -18.88
C SER A 15 -52.80 -20.13 -18.23
N LEU A 16 -53.01 -19.76 -16.97
CA LEU A 16 -54.35 -19.56 -16.42
C LEU A 16 -54.32 -18.45 -15.37
N ALA A 17 -55.08 -17.40 -15.67
CA ALA A 17 -55.33 -16.27 -14.81
C ALA A 17 -56.57 -16.52 -13.93
N ALA A 18 -56.60 -15.93 -12.74
CA ALA A 18 -57.84 -15.62 -12.05
C ALA A 18 -57.66 -14.31 -11.28
N ALA A 19 -58.43 -13.30 -11.71
CA ALA A 19 -58.57 -12.02 -11.03
C ALA A 19 -59.80 -12.07 -10.11
N LEU A 20 -59.73 -11.38 -8.97
CA LEU A 20 -60.90 -10.81 -8.31
C LEU A 20 -60.57 -9.39 -7.85
N ALA A 21 -61.46 -8.49 -8.26
CA ALA A 21 -61.45 -7.07 -8.03
C ALA A 21 -61.79 -6.72 -6.58
N SER A 22 -61.16 -5.68 -6.06
CA SER A 22 -61.75 -4.83 -5.02
C SER A 22 -61.63 -3.37 -5.47
N CYS A 23 -62.77 -2.70 -5.46
CA CYS A 23 -63.00 -1.33 -5.89
C CYS A 23 -63.08 -0.44 -4.63
N GLY A 24 -62.40 0.71 -4.60
CA GLY A 24 -62.54 1.62 -3.46
C GLY A 24 -61.60 2.84 -3.42
N GLY A 25 -61.76 3.77 -4.36
CA GLY A 25 -61.96 5.19 -4.05
C GLY A 25 -60.82 6.09 -3.54
N THR A 26 -60.47 7.02 -4.44
CA THR A 26 -60.18 8.47 -4.23
C THR A 26 -58.73 8.97 -4.09
N SER A 27 -58.44 9.85 -5.05
CA SER A 27 -57.22 10.56 -5.43
C SER A 27 -56.62 11.49 -4.38
N GLN A 28 -55.28 11.52 -4.30
CA GLN A 28 -54.56 12.80 -4.29
C GLN A 28 -53.18 12.67 -4.95
N SER A 29 -52.99 13.56 -5.91
CA SER A 29 -51.85 13.74 -6.81
C SER A 29 -50.56 14.13 -6.10
N GLY A 30 -49.50 13.35 -6.29
CA GLY A 30 -48.10 13.75 -6.16
C GLY A 30 -47.33 13.24 -7.38
N PRO A 31 -46.32 13.95 -7.89
CA PRO A 31 -45.63 13.50 -9.10
C PRO A 31 -44.73 12.31 -8.73
N GLU A 32 -45.23 11.10 -8.97
CA GLU A 32 -44.38 9.94 -9.20
C GLU A 32 -43.63 10.17 -10.50
N GLN A 33 -42.32 10.45 -10.37
CA GLN A 33 -41.40 10.40 -11.49
C GLN A 33 -41.29 8.94 -11.97
N SER A 34 -42.17 8.57 -12.88
CA SER A 34 -41.90 7.49 -13.82
C SER A 34 -40.88 8.01 -14.84
N GLY A 35 -39.69 7.43 -14.78
CA GLY A 35 -38.57 7.77 -15.63
C GLY A 35 -37.56 6.63 -15.66
N ALA A 36 -38.02 5.44 -16.01
CA ALA A 36 -37.10 4.42 -16.49
C ALA A 36 -36.51 4.90 -17.83
N SER A 37 -35.25 5.29 -17.81
CA SER A 37 -34.39 5.17 -18.98
C SER A 37 -33.02 4.69 -18.50
N ALA A 38 -32.68 3.50 -18.98
CA ALA A 38 -31.37 2.91 -18.84
C ALA A 38 -30.30 3.91 -19.31
N GLN A 39 -29.41 4.28 -18.40
CA GLN A 39 -28.04 4.62 -18.77
C GLN A 39 -27.12 3.64 -18.06
N ASP A 40 -27.05 2.43 -18.61
CA ASP A 40 -25.80 1.67 -18.60
C ASP A 40 -24.82 2.36 -19.57
N LYS A 41 -24.44 3.59 -19.20
CA LYS A 41 -23.24 4.20 -19.72
C LYS A 41 -22.17 3.64 -18.81
N ARG A 42 -21.35 2.73 -19.31
CA ARG A 42 -20.15 2.25 -18.62
C ARG A 42 -19.30 3.49 -18.29
N LEU A 43 -19.54 4.08 -17.12
CA LEU A 43 -18.90 5.31 -16.67
C LEU A 43 -17.44 4.94 -16.50
N ALA A 44 -16.57 5.59 -17.28
CA ALA A 44 -15.14 5.57 -16.96
C ALA A 44 -15.00 5.95 -15.48
N PRO A 45 -14.13 5.26 -14.71
CA PRO A 45 -13.94 5.56 -13.30
C PRO A 45 -13.68 7.06 -13.12
N SER A 46 -14.25 7.67 -12.08
CA SER A 46 -13.97 9.09 -11.81
C SER A 46 -12.47 9.29 -11.66
N ARG A 47 -11.93 10.49 -11.94
CA ARG A 47 -10.48 10.72 -11.75
C ARG A 47 -10.00 10.32 -10.35
N LYS A 48 -10.85 10.52 -9.34
CA LYS A 48 -10.56 10.11 -7.96
C LYS A 48 -10.46 8.60 -7.82
N ASP A 49 -11.39 7.85 -8.43
CA ASP A 49 -11.36 6.38 -8.40
C ASP A 49 -10.16 5.82 -9.19
N ALA A 50 -9.78 6.48 -10.29
CA ALA A 50 -8.59 6.14 -11.06
C ALA A 50 -7.30 6.43 -10.28
N ALA A 51 -7.23 7.54 -9.54
CA ALA A 51 -6.09 7.89 -8.69
C ALA A 51 -5.96 6.91 -7.50
N ALA A 52 -7.07 6.49 -6.90
CA ALA A 52 -7.07 5.55 -5.78
C ALA A 52 -6.45 4.18 -6.14
N GLN A 53 -6.36 3.80 -7.43
CA GLN A 53 -5.69 2.57 -7.86
C GLN A 53 -4.18 2.57 -7.57
N TYR A 54 -3.58 3.75 -7.40
CA TYR A 54 -2.15 3.88 -7.07
C TYR A 54 -1.86 3.72 -5.58
N GLN A 55 -2.88 3.66 -4.71
CA GLN A 55 -2.71 3.67 -3.25
C GLN A 55 -1.64 2.69 -2.76
N ASN A 56 -1.66 1.46 -3.27
CA ASN A 56 -0.71 0.44 -2.86
C ASN A 56 0.74 0.81 -3.23
N ALA A 57 0.95 1.25 -4.47
CA ALA A 57 2.27 1.63 -4.95
C ALA A 57 2.82 2.86 -4.20
N VAL A 58 1.97 3.86 -3.93
CA VAL A 58 2.39 5.05 -3.17
C VAL A 58 2.75 4.67 -1.74
N GLN A 59 1.93 3.87 -1.06
CA GLN A 59 2.24 3.41 0.30
C GLN A 59 3.54 2.61 0.35
N GLN A 60 3.78 1.73 -0.63
CA GLN A 60 5.04 1.00 -0.75
C GLN A 60 6.23 1.94 -0.92
N LEU A 61 6.14 2.98 -1.75
CA LEU A 61 7.21 3.97 -1.90
C LEU A 61 7.51 4.73 -0.60
N TYR A 62 6.48 5.20 0.11
CA TYR A 62 6.65 5.88 1.40
C TYR A 62 7.24 4.96 2.47
N VAL A 63 6.77 3.71 2.55
CA VAL A 63 7.31 2.71 3.48
C VAL A 63 8.77 2.40 3.14
N ALA A 64 9.10 2.15 1.87
CA ALA A 64 10.47 1.83 1.47
C ALA A 64 11.43 2.99 1.79
N TYR A 65 11.07 4.21 1.36
CA TYR A 65 11.97 5.35 1.41
C TYR A 65 12.00 6.03 2.77
N PHE A 66 10.86 6.22 3.44
CA PHE A 66 10.78 6.96 4.72
C PHE A 66 10.56 6.06 5.94
N GLY A 67 10.24 4.78 5.74
CA GLY A 67 9.94 3.86 6.84
C GLY A 67 8.59 4.11 7.50
N ARG A 68 7.70 4.89 6.88
CA ARG A 68 6.39 5.26 7.42
C ARG A 68 5.29 5.24 6.35
N PRO A 69 4.01 5.14 6.75
CA PRO A 69 2.89 5.35 5.84
C PRO A 69 2.86 6.77 5.28
N ALA A 70 2.37 6.92 4.06
CA ALA A 70 2.05 8.22 3.48
C ALA A 70 1.04 8.94 4.37
N ASP A 71 1.17 10.26 4.53
CA ASP A 71 0.08 11.04 5.12
C ASP A 71 -1.10 11.18 4.14
N PRO A 72 -2.33 11.44 4.61
CA PRO A 72 -3.50 11.50 3.72
C PRO A 72 -3.37 12.48 2.55
N ILE A 73 -2.76 13.64 2.79
CA ILE A 73 -2.60 14.69 1.77
C ILE A 73 -1.49 14.29 0.79
N GLY A 74 -0.35 13.83 1.30
CA GLY A 74 0.76 13.32 0.51
C GLY A 74 0.35 12.15 -0.39
N LEU A 75 -0.46 11.22 0.13
CA LEU A 75 -1.01 10.09 -0.62
C LEU A 75 -1.82 10.58 -1.82
N VAL A 76 -2.86 11.37 -1.59
CA VAL A 76 -3.75 11.87 -2.65
C VAL A 76 -2.99 12.69 -3.70
N ASN A 77 -2.05 13.53 -3.28
CA ASN A 77 -1.25 14.33 -4.21
C ASN A 77 -0.37 13.45 -5.10
N PHE A 78 0.26 12.42 -4.53
CA PHE A 78 1.14 11.53 -5.28
C PHE A 78 0.36 10.60 -6.22
N GLU A 79 -0.79 10.08 -5.78
CA GLU A 79 -1.72 9.31 -6.62
C GLU A 79 -2.18 10.11 -7.85
N ASN A 80 -2.57 11.37 -7.65
CA ASN A 80 -2.97 12.24 -8.75
C ASN A 80 -1.80 12.54 -9.69
N ALA A 81 -0.58 12.69 -9.17
CA ALA A 81 0.61 12.92 -9.98
C ALA A 81 0.97 11.69 -10.84
N LEU A 82 0.88 10.49 -10.28
CA LEU A 82 1.08 9.23 -11.02
C LEU A 82 -0.01 9.02 -12.08
N LEU A 83 -1.27 9.32 -11.75
CA LEU A 83 -2.37 9.30 -12.72
C LEU A 83 -2.10 10.26 -13.89
N ALA A 84 -1.69 11.50 -13.60
CA ALA A 84 -1.36 12.50 -14.63
C ALA A 84 -0.16 12.09 -15.48
N ALA A 85 0.77 11.31 -14.92
CA ALA A 85 1.92 10.75 -15.63
C ALA A 85 1.59 9.52 -16.50
N ASN A 86 0.33 9.04 -16.50
CA ASN A 86 -0.06 7.75 -17.08
C ASN A 86 0.86 6.62 -16.61
N ALA A 87 1.19 6.62 -15.31
CA ALA A 87 2.10 5.64 -14.73
C ALA A 87 1.41 4.27 -14.57
N PRO A 88 2.18 3.17 -14.47
CA PRO A 88 1.63 1.90 -13.99
C PRO A 88 1.15 1.99 -12.54
N THR A 89 0.10 1.27 -12.19
CA THR A 89 -0.54 1.35 -10.87
C THR A 89 0.12 0.47 -9.81
N ASP A 90 1.03 -0.41 -10.20
CA ASP A 90 1.77 -1.30 -9.31
C ASP A 90 3.27 -0.97 -9.26
N ILE A 91 3.93 -1.38 -8.18
CA ILE A 91 5.33 -1.04 -7.91
C ILE A 91 6.32 -1.63 -8.93
N ASN A 92 6.02 -2.81 -9.50
CA ASN A 92 6.88 -3.42 -10.52
C ASN A 92 6.77 -2.65 -11.84
N GLY A 93 5.55 -2.24 -12.19
CA GLY A 93 5.29 -1.35 -13.30
C GLY A 93 5.98 0.01 -13.13
N LEU A 94 5.89 0.63 -11.94
CA LEU A 94 6.62 1.87 -11.65
C LEU A 94 8.14 1.71 -11.79
N ASN A 95 8.68 0.59 -11.30
CA ASN A 95 10.10 0.26 -11.44
C ASN A 95 10.52 0.13 -12.91
N ALA A 96 9.70 -0.51 -13.75
CA ALA A 96 9.95 -0.58 -15.19
C ALA A 96 9.81 0.79 -15.87
N ALA A 97 8.84 1.60 -15.45
CA ALA A 97 8.57 2.92 -16.00
C ALA A 97 9.62 3.96 -15.63
N TYR A 98 10.40 3.77 -14.55
CA TYR A 98 11.39 4.73 -14.09
C TYR A 98 12.40 5.14 -15.18
N SER A 99 12.83 4.19 -16.02
CA SER A 99 13.80 4.46 -17.10
C SER A 99 13.17 4.99 -18.39
N THR A 100 11.85 4.89 -18.55
CA THR A 100 11.15 5.15 -19.83
C THR A 100 10.12 6.28 -19.75
N ASN A 101 9.67 6.65 -18.56
CA ASN A 101 8.70 7.72 -18.32
C ASN A 101 9.35 8.82 -17.46
N ALA A 102 9.67 9.95 -18.08
CA ALA A 102 10.35 11.07 -17.41
C ALA A 102 9.54 11.67 -16.24
N ALA A 103 8.20 11.63 -16.31
CA ALA A 103 7.35 12.11 -15.23
C ALA A 103 7.41 11.15 -14.02
N VAL A 104 7.36 9.84 -14.26
CA VAL A 104 7.58 8.83 -13.21
C VAL A 104 8.97 9.01 -12.59
N LYS A 105 10.01 9.14 -13.42
CA LYS A 105 11.38 9.38 -12.94
C LYS A 105 11.45 10.59 -12.01
N THR A 106 10.88 11.72 -12.44
CA THR A 106 10.85 12.96 -11.65
C THR A 106 10.12 12.78 -10.32
N LEU A 107 8.98 12.07 -10.32
CA LEU A 107 8.21 11.80 -9.10
C LEU A 107 8.99 10.89 -8.13
N ILE A 108 9.65 9.86 -8.62
CA ILE A 108 10.47 8.97 -7.78
C ILE A 108 11.69 9.72 -7.22
N ASP A 109 12.37 10.50 -8.04
CA ASP A 109 13.53 11.31 -7.61
C ASP A 109 13.16 12.42 -6.61
N SER A 110 11.90 12.86 -6.62
CA SER A 110 11.39 13.87 -5.68
C SER A 110 11.51 13.45 -4.21
N PHE A 111 11.46 12.15 -3.91
CA PHE A 111 11.66 11.62 -2.56
C PHE A 111 13.04 12.04 -2.02
N GLY A 112 14.09 11.87 -2.81
CA GLY A 112 15.47 12.19 -2.41
C GLY A 112 15.79 13.67 -2.29
N THR A 113 15.01 14.54 -2.93
CA THR A 113 15.20 15.99 -2.88
C THR A 113 14.28 16.68 -1.86
N SER A 114 13.33 15.95 -1.29
CA SER A 114 12.38 16.43 -0.29
C SER A 114 13.05 16.91 0.99
N ASN A 115 12.42 17.87 1.68
CA ASN A 115 12.88 18.32 3.01
C ASN A 115 12.83 17.19 4.05
N GLU A 116 11.89 16.27 3.91
CA GLU A 116 11.81 15.09 4.76
C GLU A 116 13.04 14.19 4.60
N SER A 117 13.47 13.92 3.36
CA SER A 117 14.69 13.16 3.10
C SER A 117 15.92 13.85 3.69
N LYS A 118 16.05 15.17 3.51
CA LYS A 118 17.13 15.95 4.14
C LYS A 118 17.11 15.85 5.67
N THR A 119 15.93 15.82 6.29
CA THR A 119 15.80 15.68 7.74
C THR A 119 16.17 14.26 8.20
N LEU A 120 15.78 13.24 7.44
CA LEU A 120 15.95 11.83 7.79
C LEU A 120 17.37 11.30 7.50
N TYR A 121 18.01 11.84 6.45
CA TYR A 121 19.25 11.33 5.88
C TYR A 121 20.36 12.37 5.70
N GLY A 122 20.08 13.67 5.84
CA GLY A 122 21.01 14.74 5.44
C GLY A 122 22.34 14.80 6.18
N SER A 123 22.48 14.12 7.32
CA SER A 123 23.74 13.97 8.06
C SER A 123 24.36 12.57 7.94
N GLY A 124 23.72 11.64 7.22
CA GLY A 124 24.14 10.25 7.08
C GLY A 124 24.90 9.98 5.78
N THR A 125 25.51 8.80 5.69
CA THR A 125 26.15 8.31 4.47
C THR A 125 25.16 7.60 3.55
N THR A 126 25.53 7.41 2.28
CA THR A 126 24.78 6.55 1.35
C THR A 126 24.63 5.13 1.90
N THR A 127 25.65 4.61 2.60
CA THR A 127 25.58 3.31 3.28
C THR A 127 24.50 3.28 4.36
N ASP A 128 24.41 4.33 5.19
CA ASP A 128 23.36 4.45 6.21
C ASP A 128 21.96 4.50 5.59
N PHE A 129 21.81 5.22 4.48
CA PHE A 129 20.58 5.26 3.70
C PHE A 129 20.17 3.86 3.22
N VAL A 130 21.08 3.13 2.56
CA VAL A 130 20.79 1.78 2.04
C VAL A 130 20.42 0.83 3.17
N ILE A 131 21.13 0.87 4.31
CA ILE A 131 20.80 0.05 5.48
C ILE A 131 19.38 0.35 5.97
N LYS A 132 19.00 1.62 6.09
CA LYS A 132 17.64 2.02 6.51
C LYS A 132 16.58 1.53 5.52
N VAL A 133 16.79 1.67 4.21
CA VAL A 133 15.86 1.15 3.20
C VAL A 133 15.68 -0.36 3.33
N PHE A 134 16.76 -1.12 3.51
CA PHE A 134 16.68 -2.57 3.75
C PHE A 134 15.92 -2.93 5.02
N GLN A 135 16.10 -2.18 6.11
CA GLN A 135 15.33 -2.37 7.34
C GLN A 135 13.84 -2.06 7.12
N ASN A 136 13.53 -1.00 6.39
CA ASN A 136 12.16 -0.59 6.07
C ASN A 136 11.43 -1.62 5.19
N VAL A 137 12.10 -2.17 4.18
CA VAL A 137 11.49 -3.09 3.20
C VAL A 137 11.54 -4.52 3.71
N LEU A 138 12.71 -4.99 4.16
CA LEU A 138 12.98 -6.41 4.44
C LEU A 138 13.11 -6.72 5.94
N GLY A 139 13.13 -5.71 6.82
CA GLY A 139 13.25 -5.93 8.27
C GLY A 139 14.60 -6.47 8.72
N ARG A 140 15.61 -6.39 7.85
CA ARG A 140 16.96 -6.93 8.07
C ARG A 140 18.00 -6.05 7.39
N VAL A 141 19.23 -6.11 7.88
CA VAL A 141 20.37 -5.43 7.22
C VAL A 141 20.72 -6.12 5.89
N PRO A 142 21.22 -5.38 4.89
CA PRO A 142 21.69 -5.97 3.64
C PRO A 142 22.92 -6.85 3.88
N GLN A 143 23.06 -7.90 3.07
CA GLN A 143 24.34 -8.61 2.96
C GLN A 143 25.39 -7.68 2.33
N SER A 144 26.68 -7.93 2.63
CA SER A 144 27.79 -7.07 2.19
C SER A 144 27.79 -6.78 0.67
N ALA A 145 27.54 -7.81 -0.16
CA ALA A 145 27.46 -7.63 -1.61
C ALA A 145 26.31 -6.71 -2.04
N GLY A 146 25.13 -6.85 -1.43
CA GLY A 146 23.98 -5.98 -1.71
C GLY A 146 24.21 -4.55 -1.24
N LEU A 147 24.79 -4.37 -0.05
CA LEU A 147 25.13 -3.05 0.48
C LEU A 147 26.12 -2.32 -0.43
N SER A 148 27.18 -3.00 -0.86
CA SER A 148 28.18 -2.47 -1.79
C SER A 148 27.56 -2.12 -3.14
N PHE A 149 26.72 -3.01 -3.70
CA PHE A 149 26.04 -2.77 -4.97
C PHE A 149 25.21 -1.47 -4.95
N TRP A 150 24.30 -1.33 -3.98
CA TRP A 150 23.42 -0.16 -3.91
C TRP A 150 24.17 1.12 -3.56
N THR A 151 25.13 1.04 -2.63
CA THR A 151 25.95 2.20 -2.25
C THR A 151 26.72 2.73 -3.47
N ASN A 152 27.44 1.85 -4.17
CA ASN A 152 28.21 2.25 -5.35
C ASN A 152 27.31 2.76 -6.49
N ALA A 153 26.13 2.17 -6.68
CA ALA A 153 25.19 2.61 -7.70
C ALA A 153 24.69 4.04 -7.43
N ILE A 154 24.40 4.37 -6.17
CA ILE A 154 23.96 5.72 -5.77
C ILE A 154 25.13 6.71 -5.85
N ASP A 155 26.29 6.37 -5.28
CA ASP A 155 27.45 7.26 -5.23
C ASP A 155 28.02 7.59 -6.61
N SER A 156 27.91 6.65 -7.56
CA SER A 156 28.31 6.88 -8.96
C SER A 156 27.23 7.57 -9.81
N GLY A 157 26.06 7.89 -9.24
CA GLY A 157 24.94 8.51 -9.95
C GLY A 157 24.24 7.60 -10.96
N LYS A 158 24.50 6.29 -10.94
CA LYS A 158 23.83 5.31 -11.82
C LYS A 158 22.36 5.09 -11.44
N THR A 159 22.04 5.26 -10.16
CA THR A 159 20.67 5.25 -9.64
C THR A 159 20.51 6.40 -8.65
N SER A 160 19.28 6.87 -8.48
CA SER A 160 18.97 7.85 -7.43
C SER A 160 18.63 7.11 -6.12
N PRO A 161 18.67 7.78 -4.96
CA PRO A 161 18.16 7.19 -3.73
C PRO A 161 16.70 6.74 -3.86
N GLY A 162 15.86 7.50 -4.56
CA GLY A 162 14.45 7.17 -4.76
C GLY A 162 14.27 5.89 -5.58
N ASP A 163 15.03 5.77 -6.67
CA ASP A 163 15.04 4.60 -7.54
C ASP A 163 15.61 3.36 -6.84
N ALA A 164 16.66 3.51 -6.03
CA ALA A 164 17.17 2.42 -5.22
C ALA A 164 16.09 1.86 -4.27
N ALA A 165 15.34 2.73 -3.58
CA ALA A 165 14.25 2.29 -2.70
C ALA A 165 13.10 1.61 -3.46
N LEU A 166 12.71 2.16 -4.62
CA LEU A 166 11.73 1.55 -5.53
C LEU A 166 12.18 0.16 -5.99
N SER A 167 13.41 0.05 -6.48
CA SER A 167 13.99 -1.20 -6.98
C SER A 167 14.13 -2.26 -5.90
N ILE A 168 14.53 -1.89 -4.67
CA ILE A 168 14.62 -2.82 -3.53
C ILE A 168 13.21 -3.33 -3.16
N MET A 169 12.20 -2.45 -3.12
CA MET A 169 10.81 -2.84 -2.85
C MET A 169 10.25 -3.77 -3.93
N ALA A 170 10.42 -3.43 -5.21
CA ALA A 170 10.00 -4.26 -6.33
C ALA A 170 10.70 -5.63 -6.31
N GLY A 171 12.01 -5.64 -6.07
CA GLY A 171 12.81 -6.86 -5.94
C GLY A 171 12.36 -7.77 -4.79
N ALA A 172 11.92 -7.20 -3.67
CA ALA A 172 11.38 -7.95 -2.53
C ALA A 172 10.10 -8.74 -2.91
N LEU A 173 9.23 -8.14 -3.72
CA LEU A 173 7.97 -8.74 -4.16
C LEU A 173 8.14 -9.71 -5.34
N GLY A 174 9.19 -9.54 -6.14
CA GLY A 174 9.50 -10.40 -7.28
C GLY A 174 10.36 -11.63 -6.95
N ASN A 175 10.94 -11.72 -5.75
CA ASN A 175 11.86 -12.79 -5.39
C ASN A 175 11.11 -14.07 -4.96
N THR A 176 11.29 -15.15 -5.71
CA THR A 176 10.60 -16.44 -5.49
C THR A 176 11.40 -17.46 -4.67
N THR A 177 12.57 -17.09 -4.15
CA THR A 177 13.30 -17.94 -3.18
C THR A 177 12.50 -18.09 -1.89
N THR A 178 12.80 -19.09 -1.06
CA THR A 178 12.15 -19.29 0.24
C THR A 178 12.21 -18.02 1.10
N GLN A 179 13.35 -17.34 1.15
CA GLN A 179 13.48 -16.06 1.85
C GLN A 179 12.68 -14.95 1.16
N GLY A 180 12.69 -14.90 -0.17
CA GLY A 180 11.94 -13.90 -0.95
C GLY A 180 10.43 -13.96 -0.69
N LEU A 181 9.86 -15.15 -0.52
CA LEU A 181 8.45 -15.31 -0.16
C LEU A 181 8.13 -14.76 1.24
N LEU A 182 9.04 -14.93 2.20
CA LEU A 182 8.91 -14.33 3.54
C LEU A 182 9.04 -12.80 3.49
N ASP A 183 9.98 -12.31 2.69
CA ASP A 183 10.19 -10.88 2.46
C ASP A 183 8.94 -10.25 1.82
N ALA A 184 8.35 -10.89 0.80
CA ALA A 184 7.12 -10.45 0.16
C ALA A 184 5.93 -10.45 1.14
N GLN A 185 5.81 -11.46 2.01
CA GLN A 185 4.79 -11.49 3.04
C GLN A 185 4.96 -10.34 4.05
N LEU A 186 6.19 -10.04 4.46
CA LEU A 186 6.49 -8.90 5.32
C LEU A 186 6.10 -7.57 4.67
N VAL A 187 6.43 -7.38 3.40
CA VAL A 187 6.04 -6.19 2.63
C VAL A 187 4.51 -6.06 2.58
N ASN A 188 3.79 -7.14 2.30
CA ASN A 188 2.33 -7.14 2.26
C ASN A 188 1.70 -6.80 3.63
N ASN A 189 2.25 -7.32 4.72
CA ASN A 189 1.81 -6.99 6.08
C ASN A 189 2.03 -5.51 6.39
N ARG A 190 3.18 -4.95 6.01
CA ARG A 190 3.50 -3.52 6.17
C ARG A 190 2.59 -2.64 5.33
N LEU A 191 2.32 -3.03 4.09
CA LEU A 191 1.38 -2.33 3.21
C LEU A 191 -0.02 -2.29 3.83
N ALA A 192 -0.52 -3.43 4.33
CA ALA A 192 -1.83 -3.49 4.99
C ALA A 192 -1.89 -2.54 6.20
N ALA A 193 -0.87 -2.56 7.05
CA ALA A 193 -0.77 -1.67 8.20
C ALA A 193 -0.70 -0.18 7.79
N ALA A 194 0.08 0.15 6.75
CA ALA A 194 0.24 1.52 6.27
C ALA A 194 -1.04 2.09 5.66
N SER A 195 -1.71 1.30 4.80
CA SER A 195 -3.00 1.65 4.22
C SER A 195 -4.07 1.84 5.30
N PHE A 196 -4.15 0.92 6.27
CA PHE A 196 -5.09 1.04 7.39
C PHE A 196 -4.80 2.27 8.25
N PHE A 197 -3.53 2.51 8.60
CA PHE A 197 -3.16 3.69 9.38
C PHE A 197 -3.57 4.98 8.68
N THR A 198 -3.27 5.09 7.39
CA THR A 198 -3.59 6.29 6.60
C THR A 198 -5.10 6.50 6.47
N SER A 199 -5.88 5.42 6.29
CA SER A 199 -7.35 5.53 6.27
C SER A 199 -7.91 5.96 7.62
N GLN A 200 -7.36 5.43 8.72
CA GLN A 200 -7.78 5.83 10.07
C GLN A 200 -7.44 7.30 10.33
N VAL A 201 -6.24 7.77 10.00
CA VAL A 201 -5.86 9.19 10.12
C VAL A 201 -6.79 10.07 9.30
N SER A 202 -7.11 9.67 8.06
CA SER A 202 -8.05 10.39 7.19
C SER A 202 -9.45 10.49 7.81
N ALA A 203 -9.89 9.45 8.52
CA ALA A 203 -11.20 9.39 9.16
C ALA A 203 -11.24 10.12 10.52
N TYR A 204 -10.15 10.11 11.29
CA TYR A 204 -10.09 10.63 12.66
C TYR A 204 -9.61 12.09 12.77
N ASN A 205 -8.91 12.64 11.77
CA ASN A 205 -8.29 13.97 11.89
C ASN A 205 -8.32 14.78 10.57
N ALA A 206 -9.32 15.65 10.43
CA ALA A 206 -9.34 16.75 9.45
C ALA A 206 -8.42 17.94 9.84
N THR A 207 -7.60 17.80 10.90
CA THR A 207 -6.87 18.91 11.57
C THR A 207 -5.34 18.85 11.47
N GLY A 208 -4.76 18.04 10.58
CA GLY A 208 -3.34 18.20 10.18
C GLY A 208 -2.28 17.63 11.13
N GLY A 209 -2.63 16.78 12.09
CA GLY A 209 -1.66 16.20 13.05
C GLY A 209 -0.65 15.22 12.44
N TYR A 210 -1.03 14.49 11.38
CA TYR A 210 -0.15 13.60 10.62
C TYR A 210 -0.17 14.04 9.15
N ALA A 211 0.57 15.09 8.84
CA ALA A 211 0.75 15.64 7.50
C ALA A 211 2.17 16.16 7.33
N GLY A 212 2.77 15.95 6.16
CA GLY A 212 4.10 16.49 5.82
C GLY A 212 5.15 16.28 6.91
N GLN A 213 5.76 17.38 7.38
CA GLN A 213 6.84 17.34 8.38
C GLN A 213 6.40 16.77 9.75
N SER A 214 5.14 16.93 10.15
CA SER A 214 4.63 16.35 11.41
C SER A 214 4.56 14.82 11.33
N ALA A 215 4.20 14.29 10.15
CA ALA A 215 4.25 12.86 9.89
C ALA A 215 5.70 12.35 9.83
N ALA A 216 6.59 13.10 9.19
CA ALA A 216 8.03 12.81 9.17
C ALA A 216 8.63 12.74 10.59
N ALA A 217 8.31 13.73 11.44
CA ALA A 217 8.80 13.80 12.82
C ALA A 217 8.33 12.61 13.67
N SER A 218 7.13 12.10 13.42
CA SER A 218 6.57 10.94 14.12
C SER A 218 7.29 9.62 13.78
N ALA A 219 8.02 9.57 12.66
CA ALA A 219 8.77 8.40 12.21
C ALA A 219 10.25 8.39 12.62
N LEU A 220 10.77 9.51 13.14
CA LEU A 220 12.12 9.56 13.66
C LEU A 220 12.21 8.80 15.00
N PRO A 221 13.25 7.99 15.23
CA PRO A 221 13.47 7.39 16.54
C PRO A 221 13.70 8.51 17.55
N THR A 222 12.68 8.81 18.35
CA THR A 222 12.86 9.69 19.51
C THR A 222 13.80 8.98 20.47
N SER A 223 14.89 9.63 20.89
CA SER A 223 15.79 9.12 21.94
C SER A 223 15.11 8.94 23.31
N ALA A 224 13.77 9.06 23.38
CA ALA A 224 12.97 9.02 24.60
C ALA A 224 11.99 7.84 24.69
N HIS A 225 11.80 7.01 23.64
CA HIS A 225 10.87 5.89 23.73
C HIS A 225 11.53 4.64 24.31
N ARG A 226 11.66 4.61 25.65
CA ARG A 226 11.70 3.34 26.38
C ARG A 226 10.33 2.68 26.15
N PRO A 227 10.24 1.49 25.53
CA PRO A 227 8.95 0.82 25.40
C PRO A 227 8.34 0.65 26.81
N PRO A 228 7.03 0.87 27.00
CA PRO A 228 6.40 0.62 28.28
C PRO A 228 6.69 -0.82 28.68
N ALA A 229 7.23 -1.00 29.89
CA ALA A 229 7.46 -2.32 30.44
C ALA A 229 6.13 -3.07 30.40
N LEU A 230 6.11 -4.20 29.68
CA LEU A 230 4.95 -5.10 29.71
C LEU A 230 4.66 -5.42 31.19
N PRO A 231 3.39 -5.30 31.65
CA PRO A 231 3.04 -5.69 32.99
C PRO A 231 3.49 -7.13 33.22
N GLY A 232 4.39 -7.29 34.18
CA GLY A 232 5.08 -8.55 34.44
C GLY A 232 4.07 -9.68 34.62
N LYS A 233 4.22 -10.75 33.83
CA LYS A 233 3.59 -12.03 34.19
C LYS A 233 4.07 -12.39 35.61
N PRO A 234 3.19 -12.83 36.51
CA PRO A 234 3.61 -13.28 37.83
C PRO A 234 4.61 -14.42 37.62
N GLN A 235 5.84 -14.21 38.09
CA GLN A 235 6.87 -15.24 38.14
C GLN A 235 6.34 -16.34 39.05
N HIS A 236 5.88 -17.46 38.49
CA HIS A 236 5.69 -18.67 39.26
C HIS A 236 7.05 -19.03 39.86
N ARG A 237 7.17 -18.81 41.16
CA ARG A 237 8.31 -19.18 41.99
C ARG A 237 8.54 -20.70 41.86
N LEU A 238 9.36 -21.09 40.89
CA LEU A 238 9.98 -22.41 40.86
C LEU A 238 10.97 -22.46 42.02
N LEU A 239 10.60 -23.19 43.06
CA LEU A 239 11.48 -23.59 44.14
C LEU A 239 12.65 -24.39 43.53
N GLN A 240 13.85 -23.82 43.54
CA GLN A 240 15.08 -24.60 43.32
C GLN A 240 15.47 -25.32 44.62
N PRO A 241 16.01 -26.55 44.53
CA PRO A 241 16.42 -27.30 45.71
C PRO A 241 17.73 -26.74 46.27
N ALA A 242 17.78 -26.59 47.60
CA ALA A 242 18.98 -26.19 48.33
C ALA A 242 20.04 -27.29 48.25
N CYS A 243 21.13 -27.03 47.52
CA CYS A 243 22.38 -27.75 47.69
C CYS A 243 23.12 -27.10 48.86
N SER A 244 23.14 -27.76 50.03
CA SER A 244 23.96 -27.36 51.17
C SER A 244 25.19 -28.27 51.21
N ALA A 245 26.34 -27.67 50.96
CA ALA A 245 27.65 -28.24 51.23
C ALA A 245 27.86 -28.27 52.75
N ALA A 246 28.11 -29.45 53.31
CA ALA A 246 28.70 -29.62 54.63
C ALA A 246 29.96 -30.48 54.47
N GLY A 247 31.12 -29.87 54.69
CA GLY A 247 32.38 -30.58 54.82
C GLY A 247 32.59 -31.07 56.24
N ARG A 248 32.98 -32.34 56.38
CA ARG A 248 34.15 -32.80 57.14
C ARG A 248 34.45 -34.25 56.77
#